data_AF-A0A9W4WMA8-F1
#
_entry.id   AF-A0A9W4WMA8-F1
#
_cell.length_a   1.000
_cell.length_b   1.000
_cell.length_c   1.000
_cell.angle_alpha   90.00
_cell.angle_beta   90.00
_cell.angle_gamma   90.00
#
_symmetry.space_group_name_H-M   'P 1'
#
loop_
_entity.id
_entity.type
_entity.pdbx_description
1 polymer ?
#
loop_
_entity_poly.entity_id
_entity_poly.type
_entity_poly.pdbx_seq_one_letter_code
_entity_poly.pdbx_strand_id
1 'polypeptide(L)'
;MPPITPSKQYDYLVIGGGSGGLASARRAGSYGLKVGLVESSGRLGGTCVNVGCVPKKVMFNTALHDAKQYGFDLPSIPNFNWNYLKQKRDAYIKRLNGIYSNNLAKDKVDYIEGKASFVSKNVLKVEHNGNFEEVGAKQILIATGGHPRIPDEIPGAELGITSDGFFDLEEQPKKVMVVGTGYIGVELAGIFNTLGSDTTLVSRSGEILRTFDPIIKDTLLDQSKKEGMRVLTNAHVTSLSRDSPSGPLKVQFTSKETNDTTEEFDVLLWAIGREPNVKALNLDSVGVKLNEKGYIVADEYQKTDIEEIYALGDVCGIAQLTPVAIAAGRRLSDRLFGPPKFKNLKLDYNDIPTVVFHGTCGSVGLTEPEARKKYGDENVKAYSSKFVNMYSAMTEQKPATAYKLIVVGEDEKVVGIHLIGRDSAEILQGFSVALKMGAKKEDFDNTVAIHPTAAEELVVLGVAFATVGDYYFTKMGTVLAALKTVVTNRVQVGRLKLHPLDLLLRMSPLAFVQTVIYAYVTGELHRVRAFSRTEMTTSLVFALVTNGVIAFFLNVVSFTANKKTSALTMTVAGNVKQVLSIILAVVIFNLTITPTNGLGIFLTLLGGAWYARIEFAERYKPVPIVSPPLGR
;
A
#
# COMPACT_ATOMS: atom_id res chain seq x y z
N MET A 1 42.26 -41.66 6.79
CA MET A 1 42.52 -41.52 5.33
C MET A 1 43.62 -40.49 5.16
N PRO A 2 44.62 -40.70 4.27
CA PRO A 2 45.58 -39.65 3.96
C PRO A 2 44.84 -38.40 3.43
N PRO A 3 45.32 -37.17 3.69
CA PRO A 3 44.65 -35.96 3.23
C PRO A 3 44.64 -35.93 1.70
N ILE A 4 43.45 -36.06 1.11
CA ILE A 4 43.24 -35.87 -0.32
C ILE A 4 43.40 -34.37 -0.59
N THR A 5 44.32 -34.02 -1.48
CA THR A 5 44.51 -32.61 -1.86
C THR A 5 43.36 -32.21 -2.78
N PRO A 6 42.60 -31.13 -2.47
CA PRO A 6 41.49 -30.71 -3.31
C PRO A 6 41.94 -30.42 -4.75
N SER A 7 41.10 -30.76 -5.72
CA SER A 7 41.38 -30.55 -7.14
C SER A 7 41.49 -29.06 -7.51
N LYS A 8 40.76 -28.21 -6.77
CA LYS A 8 40.75 -26.74 -6.90
C LYS A 8 40.76 -26.10 -5.52
N GLN A 9 41.46 -24.98 -5.39
CA GLN A 9 41.50 -24.15 -4.20
C GLN A 9 41.00 -22.74 -4.54
N TYR A 10 40.09 -22.20 -3.73
CA TYR A 10 39.52 -20.85 -3.84
C TYR A 10 39.79 -20.00 -2.60
N ASP A 11 39.86 -18.68 -2.77
CA ASP A 11 39.82 -17.77 -1.63
C ASP A 11 38.39 -17.68 -1.07
N TYR A 12 37.39 -17.74 -1.96
CA TYR A 12 35.98 -17.70 -1.60
C TYR A 12 35.16 -18.66 -2.45
N LEU A 13 34.37 -19.53 -1.81
CA LEU A 13 33.44 -20.43 -2.49
C LEU A 13 32.00 -20.09 -2.10
N VAL A 14 31.15 -19.90 -3.09
CA VAL A 14 29.74 -19.57 -2.89
C VAL A 14 28.87 -20.75 -3.32
N ILE A 15 28.02 -21.23 -2.43
CA ILE A 15 27.06 -22.30 -2.68
C ILE A 15 25.69 -21.69 -2.96
N GLY A 16 25.23 -21.82 -4.21
CA GLY A 16 23.97 -21.29 -4.71
C GLY A 16 24.15 -20.12 -5.66
N GLY A 17 23.73 -20.30 -6.91
CA GLY A 17 23.72 -19.29 -7.98
C GLY A 17 22.48 -18.41 -8.00
N GLY A 18 21.84 -18.21 -6.84
CA GLY A 18 20.70 -17.32 -6.67
C GLY A 18 21.07 -15.85 -6.42
N SER A 19 20.08 -15.03 -6.07
CA SER A 19 20.22 -13.58 -5.87
C SER A 19 21.38 -13.19 -4.95
N GLY A 20 21.47 -13.82 -3.77
CA GLY A 20 22.52 -13.51 -2.79
C GLY A 20 23.89 -14.03 -3.19
N GLY A 21 23.95 -15.28 -3.66
CA GLY A 21 25.22 -15.91 -4.06
C GLY A 21 25.87 -15.22 -5.27
N LEU A 22 25.09 -14.91 -6.32
CA LEU A 22 25.57 -14.15 -7.47
C LEU A 22 26.08 -12.76 -7.07
N ALA A 23 25.36 -12.07 -6.18
CA ALA A 23 25.74 -10.73 -5.75
C ALA A 23 27.05 -10.73 -4.95
N SER A 24 27.24 -11.73 -4.08
CA SER A 24 28.43 -11.88 -3.26
C SER A 24 29.63 -12.36 -4.09
N ALA A 25 29.46 -13.41 -4.89
CA ALA A 25 30.55 -13.96 -5.71
C ALA A 25 31.13 -12.92 -6.67
N ARG A 26 30.26 -12.19 -7.38
CA ARG A 26 30.69 -11.12 -8.30
C ARG A 26 31.37 -9.97 -7.59
N ARG A 27 30.88 -9.56 -6.41
CA ARG A 27 31.53 -8.51 -5.62
C ARG A 27 32.91 -8.95 -5.15
N ALA A 28 33.07 -10.18 -4.68
CA ALA A 28 34.38 -10.73 -4.32
C ALA A 28 35.32 -10.82 -5.54
N GLY A 29 34.84 -11.28 -6.70
CA GLY A 29 35.61 -11.32 -7.95
C GLY A 29 36.11 -9.93 -8.38
N SER A 30 35.30 -8.89 -8.16
CA SER A 30 35.69 -7.49 -8.45
C SER A 30 36.85 -6.97 -7.59
N TYR A 31 37.14 -7.62 -6.46
CA TYR A 31 38.32 -7.35 -5.62
C TYR A 31 39.56 -8.18 -6.02
N GLY A 32 39.47 -8.99 -7.09
CA GLY A 32 40.58 -9.79 -7.62
C GLY A 32 40.78 -11.14 -6.94
N LEU A 33 39.80 -11.61 -6.16
CA LEU A 33 39.86 -12.88 -5.44
C LEU A 33 39.65 -14.05 -6.39
N LYS A 34 40.22 -15.21 -6.08
CA LYS A 34 39.87 -16.44 -6.78
C LYS A 34 38.56 -16.98 -6.20
N VAL A 35 37.47 -16.81 -6.95
CA VAL A 35 36.11 -17.13 -6.48
C VAL A 35 35.52 -18.28 -7.29
N GLY A 36 34.94 -19.27 -6.58
CA GLY A 36 34.10 -20.31 -7.18
C GLY A 36 32.63 -20.10 -6.81
N LEU A 37 31.71 -20.37 -7.72
CA LEU A 37 30.27 -20.40 -7.48
C LEU A 37 29.69 -21.73 -7.94
N VAL A 38 29.02 -22.43 -7.02
CA VAL A 38 28.38 -23.73 -7.27
C VAL A 38 26.88 -23.55 -7.42
N GLU A 39 26.29 -24.01 -8.52
CA GLU A 39 24.82 -24.00 -8.74
C GLU A 39 24.35 -25.35 -9.29
N SER A 40 23.39 -25.97 -8.58
CA SER A 40 22.95 -27.34 -8.85
C SER A 40 21.89 -27.47 -9.94
N SER A 41 21.12 -26.41 -10.20
CA SER A 41 20.00 -26.46 -11.17
C SER A 41 20.41 -26.22 -12.62
N GLY A 42 21.68 -25.88 -12.87
CA GLY A 42 22.15 -25.41 -14.18
C GLY A 42 21.59 -24.04 -14.61
N ARG A 43 20.76 -23.39 -13.77
CA ARG A 43 20.08 -22.13 -14.07
C ARG A 43 20.45 -21.02 -13.09
N LEU A 44 21.39 -20.17 -13.48
CA LEU A 44 21.80 -19.00 -12.71
C LEU A 44 20.64 -18.00 -12.53
N GLY A 45 20.60 -17.33 -11.37
CA GLY A 45 19.55 -16.39 -10.97
C GLY A 45 18.60 -16.95 -9.91
N GLY A 46 18.69 -18.26 -9.63
CA GLY A 46 17.93 -18.95 -8.58
C GLY A 46 16.42 -18.76 -8.70
N THR A 47 15.72 -18.81 -7.55
CA THR A 47 14.25 -18.71 -7.50
C THR A 47 13.71 -17.46 -8.18
N CYS A 48 14.28 -16.28 -7.90
CA CYS A 48 13.70 -15.01 -8.35
C CYS A 48 13.63 -14.86 -9.87
N VAL A 49 14.69 -15.32 -10.57
CA VAL A 49 14.76 -15.22 -12.04
C VAL A 49 13.95 -16.33 -12.70
N ASN A 50 13.99 -17.54 -12.17
CA ASN A 50 13.48 -18.72 -12.86
C ASN A 50 12.04 -19.09 -12.50
N VAL A 51 11.65 -18.96 -11.23
CA VAL A 51 10.36 -19.43 -10.68
C VAL A 51 9.82 -18.48 -9.59
N GLY A 52 10.02 -17.17 -9.78
CA GLY A 52 9.73 -16.17 -8.75
C GLY A 52 9.44 -14.81 -9.34
N CYS A 53 10.13 -13.79 -8.84
CA CYS A 53 9.85 -12.37 -9.12
C CYS A 53 9.67 -12.06 -10.61
N VAL A 54 10.59 -12.53 -11.47
CA VAL A 54 10.60 -12.21 -12.90
C VAL A 54 9.42 -12.83 -13.64
N PRO A 55 9.23 -14.17 -13.66
CA PRO A 55 8.08 -14.76 -14.33
C PRO A 55 6.76 -14.30 -13.72
N LYS A 56 6.67 -14.16 -12.39
CA LYS A 56 5.48 -13.61 -11.71
C LYS A 56 5.12 -12.23 -12.24
N LYS A 57 6.10 -11.32 -12.35
CA LYS A 57 5.85 -9.95 -12.83
C LYS A 57 5.47 -9.90 -14.31
N VAL A 58 6.04 -10.79 -15.14
CA VAL A 58 5.61 -10.94 -16.54
C VAL A 58 4.15 -11.38 -16.61
N MET A 59 3.74 -12.40 -15.83
CA MET A 59 2.36 -12.87 -15.79
C MET A 59 1.40 -11.83 -15.21
N PHE A 60 1.84 -11.02 -14.22
CA PHE A 60 1.02 -9.95 -13.65
C PHE A 60 0.69 -8.84 -14.67
N ASN A 61 1.56 -8.57 -15.64
CA ASN A 61 1.39 -7.46 -16.58
C ASN A 61 0.36 -7.72 -17.70
N THR A 62 -0.38 -8.83 -17.68
CA THR A 62 -1.19 -9.31 -18.82
C THR A 62 -2.63 -8.81 -18.87
N ALA A 63 -3.07 -8.01 -17.90
CA ALA A 63 -4.47 -7.56 -17.80
C ALA A 63 -4.82 -6.50 -18.86
N LEU A 64 -5.99 -6.65 -19.53
CA LEU A 64 -6.50 -5.74 -20.57
C LEU A 64 -7.97 -5.33 -20.41
N HIS A 65 -8.59 -5.62 -19.25
CA HIS A 65 -10.06 -5.55 -19.07
C HIS A 65 -10.69 -4.17 -19.25
N ASP A 66 -9.92 -3.10 -19.08
CA ASP A 66 -10.45 -1.74 -19.10
C ASP A 66 -10.47 -1.09 -20.49
N ALA A 67 -9.86 -1.73 -21.50
CA ALA A 67 -9.68 -1.12 -22.81
C ALA A 67 -11.01 -0.66 -23.44
N LYS A 68 -12.05 -1.49 -23.38
CA LYS A 68 -13.38 -1.13 -23.91
C LYS A 68 -13.95 0.15 -23.28
N GLN A 69 -13.65 0.37 -22.01
CA GLN A 69 -14.19 1.49 -21.21
C GLN A 69 -13.46 2.80 -21.48
N TYR A 70 -12.28 2.72 -22.10
CA TYR A 70 -11.54 3.85 -22.65
C TYR A 70 -11.84 4.10 -24.14
N GLY A 71 -12.86 3.45 -24.70
CA GLY A 71 -13.31 3.66 -26.08
C GLY A 71 -12.58 2.84 -27.14
N PHE A 72 -11.78 1.85 -26.76
CA PHE A 72 -11.21 0.91 -27.71
C PHE A 72 -12.30 -0.08 -28.17
N ASP A 73 -12.57 -0.11 -29.48
CA ASP A 73 -13.55 -1.01 -30.06
C ASP A 73 -13.02 -2.46 -30.08
N LEU A 74 -13.36 -3.19 -29.03
CA LEU A 74 -13.07 -4.61 -28.86
C LEU A 74 -14.41 -5.35 -28.83
N PRO A 75 -14.78 -6.09 -29.91
CA PRO A 75 -16.08 -6.77 -29.98
C PRO A 75 -16.27 -7.80 -28.85
N SER A 76 -15.17 -8.37 -28.35
CA SER A 76 -15.11 -9.17 -27.13
C SER A 76 -13.76 -8.95 -26.43
N ILE A 77 -13.66 -9.34 -25.15
CA ILE A 77 -12.35 -9.47 -24.49
C ILE A 77 -11.55 -10.51 -25.30
N PRO A 78 -10.35 -10.18 -25.80
CA PRO A 78 -9.54 -11.14 -26.56
C PRO A 78 -9.18 -12.36 -25.72
N ASN A 79 -9.17 -13.54 -26.34
CA ASN A 79 -8.70 -14.75 -25.68
C ASN A 79 -7.22 -14.60 -25.29
N PHE A 80 -6.91 -14.88 -24.03
CA PHE A 80 -5.54 -14.89 -23.55
C PHE A 80 -4.83 -16.19 -23.99
N ASN A 81 -3.75 -16.06 -24.77
CA ASN A 81 -2.94 -17.21 -25.18
C ASN A 81 -1.84 -17.48 -24.14
N TRP A 82 -2.14 -18.34 -23.17
CA TRP A 82 -1.22 -18.72 -22.10
C TRP A 82 0.09 -19.33 -22.63
N ASN A 83 0.00 -20.26 -23.57
CA ASN A 83 1.16 -20.96 -24.11
C ASN A 83 2.13 -19.99 -24.81
N TYR A 84 1.60 -19.07 -25.62
CA TYR A 84 2.41 -18.02 -26.27
C TYR A 84 3.14 -17.14 -25.25
N LEU A 85 2.46 -16.69 -24.18
CA LEU A 85 3.12 -15.89 -23.16
C LEU A 85 4.18 -16.71 -22.43
N LYS A 86 3.88 -17.97 -22.07
CA LYS A 86 4.85 -18.88 -21.43
C LYS A 86 6.12 -19.01 -22.28
N GLN A 87 6.00 -19.29 -23.58
CA GLN A 87 7.16 -19.39 -24.47
C GLN A 87 8.00 -18.10 -24.48
N LYS A 88 7.36 -16.92 -24.58
CA LYS A 88 8.06 -15.63 -24.53
C LYS A 88 8.72 -15.35 -23.18
N ARG A 89 8.03 -15.66 -22.09
CA ARG A 89 8.53 -15.52 -20.72
C ARG A 89 9.75 -16.41 -20.49
N ASP A 90 9.68 -17.66 -20.91
CA ASP A 90 10.76 -18.64 -20.72
C ASP A 90 11.98 -18.30 -21.58
N ALA A 91 11.77 -17.79 -22.81
CA ALA A 91 12.85 -17.24 -23.64
C ALA A 91 13.53 -16.02 -22.98
N TYR A 92 12.75 -15.13 -22.36
CA TYR A 92 13.29 -13.99 -21.62
C TYR A 92 14.13 -14.44 -20.40
N ILE A 93 13.64 -15.43 -19.64
CA ILE A 93 14.38 -16.02 -18.51
C ILE A 93 15.68 -16.66 -18.98
N LYS A 94 15.66 -17.46 -20.05
CA LYS A 94 16.86 -18.06 -20.65
C LYS A 94 17.90 -17.00 -21.03
N ARG A 95 17.47 -15.86 -21.59
CA ARG A 95 18.35 -14.72 -21.87
C ARG A 95 18.98 -14.17 -20.59
N LEU A 96 18.21 -14.02 -19.50
CA LEU A 96 18.73 -13.57 -18.21
C LEU A 96 19.75 -14.56 -17.62
N ASN A 97 19.50 -15.88 -17.71
CA ASN A 97 20.46 -16.88 -17.24
C ASN A 97 21.82 -16.72 -17.98
N GLY A 98 21.78 -16.54 -19.31
CA GLY A 98 22.97 -16.28 -20.12
C GLY A 98 23.68 -14.98 -19.74
N ILE A 99 22.94 -13.90 -19.45
CA ILE A 99 23.52 -12.64 -18.95
C ILE A 99 24.24 -12.86 -17.61
N TYR A 100 23.69 -13.65 -16.69
CA TYR A 100 24.36 -13.96 -15.43
C TYR A 100 25.65 -14.77 -15.64
N SER A 101 25.61 -15.76 -16.53
CA SER A 101 26.81 -16.53 -16.90
C SER A 101 27.91 -15.63 -17.47
N ASN A 102 27.58 -14.77 -18.42
CA ASN A 102 28.53 -13.81 -19.01
C ASN A 102 29.09 -12.84 -17.96
N ASN A 103 28.25 -12.40 -17.03
CA ASN A 103 28.67 -11.51 -15.95
C ASN A 103 29.63 -12.19 -14.96
N LEU A 104 29.41 -13.46 -14.62
CA LEU A 104 30.35 -14.23 -13.80
C LEU A 104 31.70 -14.38 -14.50
N ALA A 105 31.70 -14.73 -15.78
CA ALA A 105 32.93 -14.83 -16.57
C ALA A 105 33.70 -13.49 -16.63
N LYS A 106 32.99 -12.38 -16.84
CA LYS A 106 33.59 -11.03 -16.84
C LYS A 106 34.24 -10.68 -15.49
N ASP A 107 33.62 -11.07 -14.39
CA ASP A 107 34.12 -10.85 -13.04
C ASP A 107 35.10 -11.96 -12.57
N LYS A 108 35.53 -12.83 -13.49
CA LYS A 108 36.49 -13.95 -13.26
C LYS A 108 36.06 -14.89 -12.13
N VAL A 109 34.76 -15.14 -12.01
CA VAL A 109 34.20 -16.12 -11.08
C VAL A 109 34.06 -17.45 -11.80
N ASP A 110 34.68 -18.50 -11.26
CA ASP A 110 34.59 -19.85 -11.79
C ASP A 110 33.19 -20.41 -11.48
N TYR A 111 32.40 -20.67 -12.52
CA TYR A 111 31.10 -21.32 -12.39
C TYR A 111 31.27 -22.84 -12.41
N ILE A 112 30.77 -23.50 -11.37
CA ILE A 112 30.77 -24.95 -11.21
C ILE A 112 29.32 -25.42 -11.16
N GLU A 113 28.89 -26.18 -12.15
CA GLU A 113 27.58 -26.81 -12.12
C GLU A 113 27.63 -28.07 -11.25
N GLY A 114 26.73 -28.19 -10.29
CA GLY A 114 26.68 -29.34 -9.40
C GLY A 114 26.09 -29.08 -8.03
N LYS A 115 25.93 -30.16 -7.27
CA LYS A 115 25.39 -30.16 -5.91
C LYS A 115 26.55 -30.21 -4.91
N ALA A 116 26.68 -29.17 -4.09
CA ALA A 116 27.74 -29.08 -3.09
C ALA A 116 27.29 -29.71 -1.75
N SER A 117 28.19 -30.42 -1.09
CA SER A 117 28.06 -30.87 0.30
C SER A 117 29.40 -30.78 1.04
N PHE A 118 29.37 -30.51 2.34
CA PHE A 118 30.57 -30.46 3.14
C PHE A 118 31.16 -31.86 3.35
N VAL A 119 32.48 -31.97 3.11
CA VAL A 119 33.31 -33.13 3.50
C VAL A 119 34.05 -32.81 4.79
N SER A 120 34.55 -31.58 4.89
CA SER A 120 35.12 -31.00 6.10
C SER A 120 34.94 -29.48 6.09
N LYS A 121 35.40 -28.80 7.13
CA LYS A 121 35.26 -27.35 7.32
C LYS A 121 35.63 -26.50 6.09
N ASN A 122 36.67 -26.88 5.35
CA ASN A 122 37.21 -26.11 4.23
C ASN A 122 37.17 -26.88 2.89
N VAL A 123 36.54 -28.05 2.84
CA VAL A 123 36.49 -28.90 1.63
C VAL A 123 35.05 -29.34 1.38
N LEU A 124 34.59 -29.10 0.15
CA LEU A 124 33.27 -29.53 -0.31
C LEU A 124 33.41 -30.55 -1.44
N LYS A 125 32.52 -31.54 -1.43
CA LYS A 125 32.25 -32.40 -2.57
C LYS A 125 31.26 -31.69 -3.48
N VAL A 126 31.57 -31.54 -4.75
CA VAL A 126 30.64 -31.05 -5.78
C VAL A 126 30.31 -32.20 -6.72
N GLU A 127 29.05 -32.63 -6.72
CA GLU A 127 28.55 -33.75 -7.52
C GLU A 127 27.75 -33.25 -8.73
N HIS A 128 28.07 -33.75 -9.92
CA HIS A 128 27.40 -33.43 -11.17
C HIS A 128 27.38 -34.63 -12.11
N ASN A 129 26.19 -35.02 -12.59
CA ASN A 129 25.97 -36.16 -13.49
C ASN A 129 26.65 -37.48 -13.04
N GLY A 130 26.59 -37.77 -11.74
CA GLY A 130 27.18 -39.00 -11.15
C GLY A 130 28.70 -38.96 -10.92
N ASN A 131 29.39 -37.91 -11.39
CA ASN A 131 30.78 -37.64 -11.07
C ASN A 131 30.89 -36.65 -9.91
N PHE A 132 32.01 -36.67 -9.19
CA PHE A 132 32.28 -35.65 -8.17
C PHE A 132 33.72 -35.15 -8.20
N GLU A 133 33.90 -33.90 -7.79
CA GLU A 133 35.20 -33.32 -7.48
C GLU A 133 35.21 -32.75 -6.05
N GLU A 134 36.37 -32.77 -5.39
CA GLU A 134 36.56 -32.06 -4.13
C GLU A 134 37.18 -30.68 -4.38
N VAL A 135 36.59 -29.68 -3.75
CA VAL A 135 36.94 -28.26 -3.89
C VAL A 135 37.25 -27.68 -2.51
N GLY A 136 38.43 -27.07 -2.37
CA GLY A 136 38.88 -26.39 -1.17
C GLY A 136 38.62 -24.88 -1.19
N ALA A 137 38.29 -24.28 -0.04
CA ALA A 137 38.08 -22.85 0.07
C ALA A 137 38.49 -22.28 1.44
N LYS A 138 39.05 -21.06 1.45
CA LYS A 138 39.40 -20.34 2.70
C LYS A 138 38.17 -19.78 3.41
N GLN A 139 37.22 -19.25 2.65
CA GLN A 139 35.96 -18.69 3.13
C GLN A 139 34.82 -19.29 2.29
N ILE A 140 33.68 -19.58 2.92
CA ILE A 140 32.54 -20.27 2.27
C ILE A 140 31.26 -19.52 2.57
N LEU A 141 30.44 -19.26 1.55
CA LEU A 141 29.09 -18.72 1.71
C LEU A 141 28.03 -19.75 1.30
N ILE A 142 27.07 -19.97 2.20
CA ILE A 142 25.86 -20.74 1.94
C ILE A 142 24.72 -19.77 1.56
N ALA A 143 24.30 -19.80 0.31
CA ALA A 143 23.22 -18.98 -0.25
C ALA A 143 22.24 -19.82 -1.09
N THR A 144 21.92 -21.02 -0.59
CA THR A 144 21.15 -22.06 -1.29
C THR A 144 19.65 -21.79 -1.42
N GLY A 145 19.15 -20.73 -0.78
CA GLY A 145 17.75 -20.33 -0.84
C GLY A 145 16.82 -21.31 -0.11
N GLY A 146 15.62 -21.51 -0.67
CA GLY A 146 14.63 -22.45 -0.15
C GLY A 146 13.73 -23.01 -1.25
N HIS A 147 12.79 -23.87 -0.89
CA HIS A 147 11.82 -24.53 -1.78
C HIS A 147 10.40 -24.45 -1.22
N PRO A 148 9.34 -24.54 -2.04
CA PRO A 148 7.96 -24.58 -1.55
C PRO A 148 7.69 -25.84 -0.71
N ARG A 149 6.85 -25.71 0.32
CA ARG A 149 6.37 -26.86 1.13
C ARG A 149 5.12 -27.48 0.50
N ILE A 150 5.13 -28.81 0.37
CA ILE A 150 3.93 -29.63 0.16
C ILE A 150 3.56 -30.26 1.53
N PRO A 151 2.29 -30.26 1.95
CA PRO A 151 1.90 -30.79 3.25
C PRO A 151 1.89 -32.33 3.24
N ASP A 152 2.90 -32.96 3.83
CA ASP A 152 3.01 -34.43 3.94
C ASP A 152 1.85 -35.05 4.74
N GLU A 153 1.21 -34.25 5.61
CA GLU A 153 0.09 -34.67 6.45
C GLU A 153 -1.25 -34.85 5.71
N ILE A 154 -1.36 -34.39 4.46
CA ILE A 154 -2.60 -34.45 3.67
C ILE A 154 -2.52 -35.59 2.64
N PRO A 155 -3.40 -36.61 2.70
CA PRO A 155 -3.45 -37.65 1.69
C PRO A 155 -3.65 -37.07 0.27
N GLY A 156 -2.77 -37.47 -0.66
CA GLY A 156 -2.81 -37.02 -2.05
C GLY A 156 -2.24 -35.61 -2.29
N ALA A 157 -1.58 -34.99 -1.29
CA ALA A 157 -1.03 -33.64 -1.43
C ALA A 157 -0.08 -33.46 -2.64
N GLU A 158 0.61 -34.52 -3.05
CA GLU A 158 1.47 -34.60 -4.22
C GLU A 158 0.74 -34.43 -5.56
N LEU A 159 -0.59 -34.57 -5.59
CA LEU A 159 -1.44 -34.28 -6.75
C LEU A 159 -1.62 -32.77 -6.99
N GLY A 160 -1.30 -31.95 -5.99
CA GLY A 160 -1.25 -30.49 -6.08
C GLY A 160 0.10 -30.01 -6.61
N ILE A 161 0.12 -28.80 -7.14
CA ILE A 161 1.34 -28.13 -7.59
C ILE A 161 1.81 -27.09 -6.56
N THR A 162 3.01 -26.55 -6.76
CA THR A 162 3.54 -25.42 -6.00
C THR A 162 3.63 -24.17 -6.89
N SER A 163 4.21 -23.08 -6.39
CA SER A 163 4.58 -21.93 -7.22
C SER A 163 5.48 -22.29 -8.40
N ASP A 164 6.29 -23.33 -8.28
CA ASP A 164 7.20 -23.76 -9.34
C ASP A 164 6.37 -24.40 -10.47
N GLY A 165 5.46 -25.31 -10.11
CA GLY A 165 4.52 -25.92 -11.05
C GLY A 165 3.58 -24.92 -11.72
N PHE A 166 3.24 -23.80 -11.07
CA PHE A 166 2.48 -22.71 -11.72
C PHE A 166 3.21 -22.16 -12.95
N PHE A 167 4.53 -22.01 -12.87
CA PHE A 167 5.31 -21.55 -14.02
C PHE A 167 5.50 -22.66 -15.06
N ASP A 168 5.35 -23.92 -14.69
CA ASP A 168 5.43 -25.04 -15.63
C ASP A 168 4.14 -25.26 -16.42
N LEU A 169 2.97 -24.77 -15.95
CA LEU A 169 1.69 -24.86 -16.65
C LEU A 169 1.78 -24.40 -18.11
N GLU A 170 1.46 -25.31 -19.04
CA GLU A 170 1.45 -25.03 -20.49
C GLU A 170 0.14 -24.42 -20.98
N GLU A 171 -0.95 -24.64 -20.24
CA GLU A 171 -2.29 -24.15 -20.49
C GLU A 171 -2.87 -23.50 -19.23
N GLN A 172 -3.82 -22.59 -19.42
CA GLN A 172 -4.53 -21.97 -18.31
C GLN A 172 -5.59 -22.94 -17.74
N PRO A 173 -5.53 -23.31 -16.46
CA PRO A 173 -6.60 -24.07 -15.81
C PRO A 173 -7.89 -23.23 -15.73
N LYS A 174 -9.04 -23.86 -15.95
CA LYS A 174 -10.35 -23.19 -15.89
C LYS A 174 -10.82 -22.99 -14.46
N LYS A 175 -10.59 -23.95 -13.57
CA LYS A 175 -10.96 -23.89 -12.15
C LYS A 175 -9.78 -24.24 -11.25
N VAL A 176 -9.42 -23.32 -10.36
CA VAL A 176 -8.22 -23.43 -9.50
C VAL A 176 -8.54 -23.21 -8.02
N MET A 177 -7.86 -23.99 -7.18
CA MET A 177 -7.80 -23.73 -5.74
C MET A 177 -6.37 -23.34 -5.34
N VAL A 178 -6.20 -22.19 -4.71
CA VAL A 178 -4.91 -21.73 -4.16
C VAL A 178 -4.98 -21.79 -2.64
N VAL A 179 -4.11 -22.59 -2.03
CA VAL A 179 -4.08 -22.78 -0.57
C VAL A 179 -2.94 -22.00 0.05
N GLY A 180 -3.29 -21.02 0.89
CA GLY A 180 -2.35 -20.15 1.58
C GLY A 180 -2.51 -18.69 1.17
N THR A 181 -2.56 -17.79 2.15
CA THR A 181 -2.86 -16.36 1.97
C THR A 181 -1.66 -15.44 2.24
N GLY A 182 -0.45 -15.99 2.15
CA GLY A 182 0.76 -15.17 2.04
C GLY A 182 0.85 -14.49 0.67
N TYR A 183 1.89 -13.67 0.47
CA TYR A 183 2.04 -12.89 -0.76
C TYR A 183 2.03 -13.77 -2.02
N ILE A 184 2.68 -14.94 -2.02
CA ILE A 184 2.70 -15.85 -3.18
C ILE A 184 1.28 -16.30 -3.55
N GLY A 185 0.53 -16.81 -2.58
CA GLY A 185 -0.82 -17.33 -2.83
C GLY A 185 -1.77 -16.24 -3.31
N VAL A 186 -1.71 -15.06 -2.68
CA VAL A 186 -2.50 -13.88 -3.07
C VAL A 186 -2.16 -13.41 -4.49
N GLU A 187 -0.88 -13.34 -4.85
CA GLU A 187 -0.44 -12.94 -6.19
C GLU A 187 -0.87 -13.92 -7.28
N LEU A 188 -0.63 -15.22 -7.06
CA LEU A 188 -0.95 -16.24 -8.06
C LEU A 188 -2.46 -16.45 -8.21
N ALA A 189 -3.23 -16.39 -7.12
CA ALA A 189 -4.68 -16.36 -7.18
C ALA A 189 -5.19 -15.12 -7.93
N GLY A 190 -4.61 -13.94 -7.66
CA GLY A 190 -4.91 -12.71 -8.39
C GLY A 190 -4.65 -12.82 -9.89
N ILE A 191 -3.53 -13.43 -10.29
CA ILE A 191 -3.20 -13.67 -11.71
C ILE A 191 -4.22 -14.61 -12.36
N PHE A 192 -4.54 -15.74 -11.73
CA PHE A 192 -5.54 -16.68 -12.25
C PHE A 192 -6.91 -16.01 -12.42
N ASN A 193 -7.39 -15.31 -11.39
CA ASN A 193 -8.68 -14.63 -11.40
C ASN A 193 -8.72 -13.55 -12.49
N THR A 194 -7.67 -12.73 -12.57
CA THR A 194 -7.55 -11.67 -13.59
C THR A 194 -7.51 -12.26 -14.99
N LEU A 195 -6.92 -13.43 -15.20
CA LEU A 195 -6.91 -14.09 -16.50
C LEU A 195 -8.19 -14.90 -16.79
N GLY A 196 -9.17 -14.92 -15.87
CA GLY A 196 -10.49 -15.50 -16.08
C GLY A 196 -10.68 -16.93 -15.58
N SER A 197 -9.74 -17.49 -14.80
CA SER A 197 -9.95 -18.78 -14.13
C SER A 197 -10.91 -18.63 -12.94
N ASP A 198 -11.84 -19.57 -12.76
CA ASP A 198 -12.66 -19.69 -11.55
C ASP A 198 -11.74 -20.00 -10.36
N THR A 199 -11.48 -18.99 -9.55
CA THR A 199 -10.39 -19.00 -8.57
C THR A 199 -10.93 -19.03 -7.15
N THR A 200 -10.54 -20.05 -6.40
CA THR A 200 -10.79 -20.17 -4.96
C THR A 200 -9.49 -19.97 -4.17
N LEU A 201 -9.44 -18.93 -3.33
CA LEU A 201 -8.34 -18.70 -2.39
C LEU A 201 -8.71 -19.21 -1.00
N VAL A 202 -7.88 -20.08 -0.43
CA VAL A 202 -8.13 -20.74 0.86
C VAL A 202 -7.25 -20.12 1.94
N SER A 203 -7.89 -19.54 2.95
CA SER A 203 -7.27 -19.09 4.19
C SER A 203 -7.57 -20.07 5.33
N ARG A 204 -6.51 -20.52 6.01
CA ARG A 204 -6.62 -21.26 7.27
C ARG A 204 -7.18 -20.38 8.41
N SER A 205 -7.15 -19.06 8.26
CA SER A 205 -7.72 -18.09 9.21
C SER A 205 -8.82 -17.25 8.55
N GLY A 206 -9.28 -16.22 9.24
CA GLY A 206 -10.19 -15.20 8.70
C GLY A 206 -9.51 -14.11 7.85
N GLU A 207 -8.20 -14.15 7.69
CA GLU A 207 -7.41 -13.02 7.15
C GLU A 207 -6.55 -13.44 5.95
N ILE A 208 -6.23 -12.46 5.10
CA ILE A 208 -5.18 -12.55 4.07
C ILE A 208 -4.01 -11.65 4.47
N LEU A 209 -2.80 -11.94 3.98
CA LEU A 209 -1.61 -11.10 4.23
C LEU A 209 -1.43 -10.74 5.71
N ARG A 210 -1.49 -11.73 6.61
CA ARG A 210 -1.59 -11.54 8.08
C ARG A 210 -0.57 -10.58 8.69
N THR A 211 0.63 -10.45 8.09
CA THR A 211 1.72 -9.59 8.56
C THR A 211 1.66 -8.14 8.04
N PHE A 212 0.69 -7.79 7.18
CA PHE A 212 0.54 -6.45 6.63
C PHE A 212 -0.36 -5.57 7.51
N ASP A 213 -0.45 -4.27 7.23
CA ASP A 213 -1.37 -3.39 7.96
C ASP A 213 -2.84 -3.73 7.59
N PRO A 214 -3.79 -3.66 8.53
CA PRO A 214 -5.21 -3.89 8.26
C PRO A 214 -5.76 -3.12 7.06
N ILE A 215 -5.29 -1.89 6.78
CA ILE A 215 -5.77 -1.12 5.62
C ILE A 215 -5.54 -1.85 4.29
N ILE A 216 -4.44 -2.60 4.18
CA ILE A 216 -4.12 -3.40 2.99
C ILE A 216 -4.98 -4.67 2.99
N LYS A 217 -5.03 -5.39 4.11
CA LYS A 217 -5.74 -6.69 4.20
C LYS A 217 -7.23 -6.53 3.87
N ASP A 218 -7.87 -5.56 4.51
CA ASP A 218 -9.31 -5.37 4.43
C ASP A 218 -9.72 -4.89 3.03
N THR A 219 -8.97 -3.91 2.49
CA THR A 219 -9.21 -3.36 1.16
C THR A 219 -8.99 -4.42 0.09
N LEU A 220 -7.92 -5.22 0.18
CA LEU A 220 -7.63 -6.27 -0.80
C LEU A 220 -8.65 -7.41 -0.74
N LEU A 221 -9.09 -7.81 0.46
CA LEU A 221 -10.08 -8.87 0.64
C LEU A 221 -11.44 -8.47 0.06
N ASP A 222 -11.89 -7.24 0.34
CA ASP A 222 -13.13 -6.69 -0.21
C ASP A 222 -13.05 -6.59 -1.75
N GLN A 223 -11.94 -6.05 -2.28
CA GLN A 223 -11.72 -5.95 -3.72
C GLN A 223 -11.70 -7.32 -4.40
N SER A 224 -10.96 -8.28 -3.83
CA SER A 224 -10.87 -9.64 -4.37
C SER A 224 -12.23 -10.32 -4.52
N LYS A 225 -13.12 -10.16 -3.53
CA LYS A 225 -14.48 -10.70 -3.59
C LYS A 225 -15.32 -10.01 -4.66
N LYS A 226 -15.20 -8.68 -4.80
CA LYS A 226 -15.89 -7.90 -5.83
C LYS A 226 -15.43 -8.25 -7.25
N GLU A 227 -14.17 -8.66 -7.39
CA GLU A 227 -13.58 -9.16 -8.64
C GLU A 227 -13.94 -10.63 -8.93
N GLY A 228 -14.81 -11.25 -8.14
CA GLY A 228 -15.32 -12.61 -8.38
C GLY A 228 -14.46 -13.74 -7.78
N MET A 229 -13.36 -13.43 -7.10
CA MET A 229 -12.55 -14.46 -6.45
C MET A 229 -13.27 -15.01 -5.21
N ARG A 230 -13.50 -16.34 -5.17
CA ARG A 230 -14.05 -17.01 -3.99
C ARG A 230 -12.98 -17.09 -2.91
N VAL A 231 -13.22 -16.54 -1.74
CA VAL A 231 -12.28 -16.59 -0.61
C VAL A 231 -12.89 -17.42 0.52
N LEU A 232 -12.34 -18.62 0.75
CA LEU A 232 -12.73 -19.49 1.84
C LEU A 232 -11.90 -19.17 3.09
N THR A 233 -12.57 -18.83 4.18
CA THR A 233 -11.93 -18.52 5.48
C THR A 233 -12.12 -19.63 6.49
N ASN A 234 -11.16 -19.78 7.41
CA ASN A 234 -11.10 -20.88 8.38
C ASN A 234 -11.28 -22.23 7.69
N ALA A 235 -10.59 -22.39 6.57
CA ALA A 235 -10.77 -23.51 5.67
C ALA A 235 -9.50 -24.39 5.62
N HIS A 236 -9.73 -25.70 5.55
CA HIS A 236 -8.70 -26.73 5.62
C HIS A 236 -8.95 -27.76 4.54
N VAL A 237 -7.98 -27.95 3.65
CA VAL A 237 -7.97 -29.08 2.72
C VAL A 237 -7.64 -30.34 3.50
N THR A 238 -8.43 -31.40 3.33
CA THR A 238 -8.33 -32.65 4.08
C THR A 238 -7.80 -33.80 3.23
N SER A 239 -8.12 -33.85 1.93
CA SER A 239 -7.55 -34.83 1.01
C SER A 239 -7.67 -34.40 -0.45
N LEU A 240 -6.80 -34.96 -1.30
CA LEU A 240 -6.82 -34.82 -2.75
C LEU A 240 -6.92 -36.21 -3.38
N SER A 241 -7.70 -36.34 -4.45
CA SER A 241 -7.76 -37.58 -5.23
C SER A 241 -8.05 -37.31 -6.70
N ARG A 242 -7.64 -38.24 -7.57
CA ARG A 242 -7.99 -38.28 -9.00
C ARG A 242 -8.35 -39.70 -9.38
N ASP A 243 -9.47 -39.86 -10.10
CA ASP A 243 -9.89 -41.17 -10.61
C ASP A 243 -9.04 -41.61 -11.82
N SER A 244 -8.44 -40.64 -12.53
CA SER A 244 -7.52 -40.89 -13.65
C SER A 244 -6.51 -39.72 -13.79
N PRO A 245 -5.34 -39.94 -14.42
CA PRO A 245 -4.33 -38.88 -14.59
C PRO A 245 -4.84 -37.63 -15.33
N SER A 246 -5.75 -37.80 -16.28
CA SER A 246 -6.36 -36.71 -17.07
C SER A 246 -7.72 -36.23 -16.51
N GLY A 247 -8.22 -36.84 -15.44
CA GLY A 247 -9.48 -36.45 -14.81
C GLY A 247 -9.33 -35.24 -13.89
N PRO A 248 -10.45 -34.63 -13.46
CA PRO A 248 -10.43 -33.51 -12.52
C PRO A 248 -9.87 -33.94 -11.17
N LEU A 249 -9.20 -33.00 -10.50
CA LEU A 249 -8.74 -33.16 -9.13
C LEU A 249 -9.92 -32.96 -8.17
N LYS A 250 -10.31 -34.02 -7.46
CA LYS A 250 -11.29 -33.94 -6.37
C LYS A 250 -10.57 -33.47 -5.12
N VAL A 251 -11.00 -32.35 -4.57
CA VAL A 251 -10.46 -31.75 -3.36
C VAL A 251 -11.51 -31.82 -2.27
N GLN A 252 -11.17 -32.49 -1.18
CA GLN A 252 -11.96 -32.47 0.04
C GLN A 252 -11.46 -31.36 0.96
N PHE A 253 -12.37 -30.56 1.49
CA PHE A 253 -12.04 -29.49 2.42
C PHE A 253 -13.21 -29.16 3.36
N THR A 254 -12.86 -28.58 4.50
CA THR A 254 -13.79 -27.97 5.45
C THR A 254 -13.62 -26.45 5.42
N SER A 255 -14.64 -25.71 5.83
CA SER A 255 -14.60 -24.25 5.94
C SER A 255 -15.49 -23.75 7.07
N LYS A 256 -15.48 -22.44 7.33
CA LYS A 256 -16.47 -21.84 8.24
C LYS A 256 -17.92 -22.09 7.80
N GLU A 257 -18.16 -22.24 6.50
CA GLU A 257 -19.50 -22.34 5.90
C GLU A 257 -19.89 -23.80 5.63
N THR A 258 -18.94 -24.73 5.64
CA THR A 258 -19.16 -26.13 5.26
C THR A 258 -18.36 -27.09 6.15
N ASN A 259 -18.99 -28.16 6.63
CA ASN A 259 -18.33 -29.10 7.56
C ASN A 259 -17.52 -30.20 6.86
N ASP A 260 -17.84 -30.55 5.61
CA ASP A 260 -17.08 -31.48 4.77
C ASP A 260 -17.60 -31.36 3.33
N THR A 261 -16.75 -30.96 2.39
CA THR A 261 -17.17 -30.66 1.01
C THR A 261 -16.14 -31.23 0.05
N THR A 262 -16.63 -31.90 -1.00
CA THR A 262 -15.81 -32.32 -2.13
C THR A 262 -16.17 -31.47 -3.34
N GLU A 263 -15.18 -30.82 -3.94
CA GLU A 263 -15.34 -30.12 -5.22
C GLU A 263 -14.23 -30.53 -6.20
N GLU A 264 -14.54 -30.45 -7.49
CA GLU A 264 -13.59 -30.68 -8.57
C GLU A 264 -12.88 -29.39 -8.97
N PHE A 265 -11.58 -29.52 -9.24
CA PHE A 265 -10.67 -28.47 -9.71
C PHE A 265 -9.75 -29.04 -10.81
N ASP A 266 -9.25 -28.18 -11.71
CA ASP A 266 -8.22 -28.59 -12.66
C ASP A 266 -6.85 -28.66 -11.96
N VAL A 267 -6.61 -27.70 -11.06
CA VAL A 267 -5.35 -27.51 -10.34
C VAL A 267 -5.61 -27.07 -8.91
N LEU A 268 -4.85 -27.65 -7.97
CA LEU A 268 -4.66 -27.10 -6.63
C LEU A 268 -3.21 -26.64 -6.48
N LEU A 269 -3.01 -25.40 -6.01
CA LEU A 269 -1.69 -24.81 -5.77
C LEU A 269 -1.44 -24.64 -4.26
N TRP A 270 -0.36 -25.25 -3.77
CA TRP A 270 0.15 -25.05 -2.40
C TRP A 270 1.04 -23.81 -2.32
N ALA A 271 0.57 -22.78 -1.63
CA ALA A 271 1.29 -21.55 -1.29
C ALA A 271 1.39 -21.37 0.24
N ILE A 272 1.67 -22.47 0.94
CA ILE A 272 1.57 -22.56 2.41
C ILE A 272 2.87 -22.24 3.17
N GLY A 273 3.94 -21.88 2.45
CA GLY A 273 5.24 -21.55 3.02
C GLY A 273 6.40 -22.12 2.20
N ARG A 274 7.61 -21.78 2.62
CA ARG A 274 8.87 -22.26 2.02
C ARG A 274 9.79 -22.79 3.12
N GLU A 275 10.61 -23.76 2.76
CA GLU A 275 11.59 -24.40 3.64
C GLU A 275 13.02 -24.16 3.10
N PRO A 276 14.03 -24.07 3.97
CA PRO A 276 15.40 -23.78 3.55
C PRO A 276 16.08 -24.98 2.87
N ASN A 277 16.92 -24.70 1.87
CA ASN A 277 17.67 -25.73 1.13
C ASN A 277 18.94 -26.14 1.88
N VAL A 278 18.80 -26.94 2.93
CA VAL A 278 19.92 -27.37 3.82
C VAL A 278 20.22 -28.87 3.79
N LYS A 279 19.22 -29.72 3.47
CA LYS A 279 19.32 -31.20 3.55
C LYS A 279 20.51 -31.77 2.78
N ALA A 280 20.81 -31.18 1.62
CA ALA A 280 21.87 -31.61 0.72
C ALA A 280 23.29 -31.27 1.20
N LEU A 281 23.44 -30.33 2.14
CA LEU A 281 24.72 -29.70 2.44
C LEU A 281 25.59 -30.52 3.40
N ASN A 282 25.05 -31.52 4.09
CA ASN A 282 25.77 -32.26 5.14
C ASN A 282 26.32 -31.34 6.25
N LEU A 283 25.50 -30.40 6.74
CA LEU A 283 25.91 -29.38 7.72
C LEU A 283 26.40 -29.96 9.05
N ASP A 284 25.90 -31.13 9.44
CA ASP A 284 26.29 -31.81 10.69
C ASP A 284 27.79 -32.14 10.70
N SER A 285 28.39 -32.43 9.55
CA SER A 285 29.82 -32.72 9.42
C SER A 285 30.74 -31.54 9.80
N VAL A 286 30.20 -30.31 9.78
CA VAL A 286 30.94 -29.08 10.08
C VAL A 286 30.36 -28.30 11.26
N GLY A 287 29.27 -28.79 11.87
CA GLY A 287 28.67 -28.19 13.06
C GLY A 287 27.94 -26.86 12.85
N VAL A 288 27.52 -26.55 11.62
CA VAL A 288 26.70 -25.35 11.33
C VAL A 288 25.30 -25.54 11.91
N LYS A 289 24.90 -24.66 12.83
CA LYS A 289 23.63 -24.79 13.56
C LYS A 289 22.42 -24.36 12.72
N LEU A 290 21.33 -25.09 12.91
CA LEU A 290 19.99 -24.74 12.44
C LEU A 290 19.13 -24.30 13.62
N ASN A 291 18.17 -23.40 13.39
CA ASN A 291 17.12 -23.10 14.36
C ASN A 291 16.01 -24.17 14.34
N GLU A 292 15.04 -24.05 15.24
CA GLU A 292 13.90 -24.99 15.37
C GLU A 292 13.06 -25.11 14.09
N LYS A 293 13.14 -24.13 13.18
CA LYS A 293 12.43 -24.11 11.89
C LYS A 293 13.31 -24.61 10.73
N GLY A 294 14.51 -25.11 11.02
CA GLY A 294 15.44 -25.67 10.04
C GLY A 294 16.29 -24.65 9.27
N TYR A 295 16.22 -23.36 9.60
CA TYR A 295 17.03 -22.32 8.94
C TYR A 295 18.42 -22.20 9.56
N ILE A 296 19.42 -21.86 8.75
CA ILE A 296 20.80 -21.65 9.24
C ILE A 296 20.83 -20.42 10.15
N VAL A 297 21.38 -20.59 11.35
CA VAL A 297 21.60 -19.48 12.28
C VAL A 297 22.84 -18.71 11.83
N ALA A 298 22.65 -17.41 11.58
CA ALA A 298 23.73 -16.48 11.27
C ALA A 298 23.48 -15.16 12.00
N ASP A 299 24.57 -14.49 12.38
CA ASP A 299 24.52 -13.19 13.05
C ASP A 299 24.17 -12.03 12.07
N GLU A 300 24.15 -10.80 12.59
CA GLU A 300 23.88 -9.60 11.79
C GLU A 300 24.93 -9.32 10.70
N TYR A 301 26.08 -9.99 10.76
CA TYR A 301 27.15 -9.96 9.78
C TYR A 301 27.12 -11.19 8.85
N GLN A 302 26.08 -12.02 8.91
CA GLN A 302 25.90 -13.23 8.11
C GLN A 302 26.89 -14.34 8.49
N LYS A 303 27.57 -14.23 9.64
CA LYS A 303 28.52 -15.23 10.13
C LYS A 303 27.78 -16.35 10.85
N THR A 304 28.14 -17.60 10.57
CA THR A 304 27.67 -18.76 11.35
C THR A 304 28.55 -18.96 12.59
N ASP A 305 28.29 -20.00 13.38
CA ASP A 305 29.17 -20.39 14.49
C ASP A 305 30.57 -20.87 14.03
N ILE A 306 30.74 -21.14 12.73
CA ILE A 306 32.03 -21.54 12.15
C ILE A 306 32.65 -20.32 11.47
N GLU A 307 33.88 -19.96 11.85
CA GLU A 307 34.49 -18.67 11.53
C GLU A 307 34.56 -18.36 10.02
N GLU A 308 34.80 -19.38 9.21
CA GLU A 308 35.00 -19.32 7.77
C GLU A 308 33.72 -19.53 6.97
N ILE A 309 32.60 -19.83 7.63
CA ILE A 309 31.32 -20.14 7.00
C ILE A 309 30.30 -19.05 7.29
N TYR A 310 29.72 -18.51 6.21
CA TYR A 310 28.67 -17.50 6.23
C TYR A 310 27.39 -18.07 5.64
N ALA A 311 26.25 -17.48 5.99
CA ALA A 311 24.96 -17.81 5.39
C ALA A 311 24.09 -16.55 5.23
N LEU A 312 23.39 -16.45 4.09
CA LEU A 312 22.48 -15.33 3.82
C LEU A 312 21.34 -15.69 2.86
N GLY A 313 20.34 -14.81 2.81
CA GLY A 313 19.15 -15.00 1.99
C GLY A 313 18.15 -15.95 2.63
N ASP A 314 17.32 -16.59 1.81
CA ASP A 314 16.17 -17.35 2.31
C ASP A 314 16.57 -18.53 3.22
N VAL A 315 17.79 -19.06 3.08
CA VAL A 315 18.31 -20.16 3.92
C VAL A 315 18.44 -19.77 5.41
N CYS A 316 18.45 -18.48 5.73
CA CYS A 316 18.49 -17.95 7.10
C CYS A 316 17.11 -17.53 7.63
N GLY A 317 16.09 -17.38 6.76
CA GLY A 317 14.72 -17.10 7.18
C GLY A 317 14.46 -15.72 7.80
N ILE A 318 15.37 -14.74 7.65
CA ILE A 318 15.22 -13.39 8.24
C ILE A 318 14.26 -12.52 7.41
N ALA A 319 14.61 -12.25 6.15
CA ALA A 319 13.76 -11.51 5.21
C ALA A 319 13.94 -12.10 3.80
N GLN A 320 12.93 -12.85 3.35
CA GLN A 320 12.97 -13.68 2.14
C GLN A 320 12.68 -12.86 0.88
N LEU A 321 13.54 -11.88 0.60
CA LEU A 321 13.41 -10.93 -0.50
C LEU A 321 14.71 -10.83 -1.30
N THR A 322 14.60 -10.75 -2.61
CA THR A 322 15.78 -10.68 -3.50
C THR A 322 16.68 -9.47 -3.25
N PRO A 323 16.17 -8.23 -3.10
CA PRO A 323 17.01 -7.08 -2.79
C PRO A 323 17.77 -7.23 -1.47
N VAL A 324 17.18 -7.89 -0.47
CA VAL A 324 17.80 -8.19 0.82
C VAL A 324 18.98 -9.14 0.63
N ALA A 325 18.77 -10.26 -0.07
CA ALA A 325 19.85 -11.22 -0.35
C ALA A 325 20.99 -10.58 -1.15
N ILE A 326 20.67 -9.74 -2.15
CA ILE A 326 21.68 -9.01 -2.95
C ILE A 326 22.46 -8.03 -2.07
N ALA A 327 21.78 -7.24 -1.24
CA ALA A 327 22.42 -6.25 -0.39
C ALA A 327 23.30 -6.91 0.68
N ALA A 328 22.81 -7.96 1.34
CA ALA A 328 23.59 -8.75 2.28
C ALA A 328 24.82 -9.38 1.62
N GLY A 329 24.66 -9.99 0.45
CA GLY A 329 25.77 -10.61 -0.30
C GLY A 329 26.86 -9.61 -0.69
N ARG A 330 26.48 -8.43 -1.18
CA ARG A 330 27.44 -7.35 -1.51
C ARG A 330 28.17 -6.84 -0.26
N ARG A 331 27.42 -6.55 0.81
CA ARG A 331 27.99 -6.03 2.07
C ARG A 331 28.91 -7.04 2.74
N LEU A 332 28.58 -8.33 2.68
CA LEU A 332 29.45 -9.41 3.14
C LEU A 332 30.78 -9.40 2.40
N SER A 333 30.76 -9.39 1.07
CA SER A 333 32.00 -9.37 0.27
C SER A 333 32.82 -8.09 0.48
N ASP A 334 32.16 -6.93 0.59
CA ASP A 334 32.83 -5.67 0.94
C ASP A 334 33.53 -5.75 2.30
N ARG A 335 32.88 -6.39 3.28
CA ARG A 335 33.43 -6.55 4.62
C ARG A 335 34.62 -7.51 4.67
N LEU A 336 34.55 -8.62 3.94
CA LEU A 336 35.59 -9.65 3.94
C LEU A 336 36.80 -9.30 3.07
N PHE A 337 36.57 -8.66 1.92
CA PHE A 337 37.57 -8.53 0.87
C PHE A 337 37.77 -7.10 0.37
N GLY A 338 36.90 -6.18 0.78
CA GLY A 338 36.96 -4.79 0.36
C GLY A 338 37.91 -3.93 1.20
N PRO A 339 38.00 -2.62 0.90
CA PRO A 339 38.84 -1.69 1.63
C PRO A 339 38.49 -1.60 3.13
N PRO A 340 39.44 -1.20 4.01
CA PRO A 340 39.26 -1.17 5.46
C PRO A 340 38.00 -0.42 5.97
N LYS A 341 37.52 0.58 5.23
CA LYS A 341 36.31 1.33 5.57
C LYS A 341 35.04 0.48 5.62
N PHE A 342 35.03 -0.71 5.02
CA PHE A 342 33.89 -1.61 5.00
C PHE A 342 33.94 -2.73 6.06
N LYS A 343 34.95 -2.74 6.94
CA LYS A 343 35.17 -3.81 7.94
C LYS A 343 33.96 -4.06 8.87
N ASN A 344 33.12 -3.05 9.09
CA ASN A 344 31.93 -3.14 9.94
C ASN A 344 30.62 -3.07 9.13
N LEU A 345 30.68 -3.24 7.81
CA LEU A 345 29.50 -3.11 6.95
C LEU A 345 28.58 -4.33 7.12
N LYS A 346 27.32 -4.07 7.47
CA LYS A 346 26.25 -5.07 7.62
C LYS A 346 24.97 -4.57 6.97
N LEU A 347 24.06 -5.47 6.62
CA LEU A 347 22.71 -5.08 6.17
C LEU A 347 21.88 -4.65 7.39
N ASP A 348 21.17 -3.54 7.26
CA ASP A 348 20.11 -3.18 8.21
C ASP A 348 18.80 -3.82 7.74
N TYR A 349 18.26 -4.72 8.57
CA TYR A 349 17.04 -5.46 8.28
C TYR A 349 15.76 -4.74 8.72
N ASN A 350 15.88 -3.54 9.31
CA ASN A 350 14.72 -2.71 9.62
C ASN A 350 14.24 -1.95 8.38
N ASP A 351 12.92 -1.73 8.32
CA ASP A 351 12.25 -0.88 7.33
C ASP A 351 12.54 -1.27 5.87
N ILE A 352 12.54 -2.58 5.59
CA ILE A 352 12.68 -3.10 4.22
C ILE A 352 11.34 -2.92 3.50
N PRO A 353 11.28 -2.14 2.41
CA PRO A 353 10.05 -2.01 1.64
C PRO A 353 9.71 -3.29 0.90
N THR A 354 8.42 -3.62 0.88
CA THR A 354 7.89 -4.83 0.26
C THR A 354 6.64 -4.50 -0.55
N VAL A 355 6.48 -5.18 -1.69
CA VAL A 355 5.33 -5.04 -2.59
C VAL A 355 4.67 -6.40 -2.83
N VAL A 356 3.34 -6.40 -2.90
CA VAL A 356 2.52 -7.55 -3.31
C VAL A 356 1.77 -7.20 -4.60
N PHE A 357 1.88 -8.04 -5.62
CA PHE A 357 1.33 -7.83 -6.97
C PHE A 357 -0.06 -8.45 -7.16
N HIS A 358 -1.02 -8.08 -6.30
CA HIS A 358 -2.47 -8.25 -6.50
C HIS A 358 -3.17 -7.08 -5.80
N GLY A 359 -4.06 -6.35 -6.48
CA GLY A 359 -4.51 -5.01 -6.06
C GLY A 359 -3.39 -3.96 -5.94
N THR A 360 -2.15 -4.33 -6.28
CA THR A 360 -0.86 -3.67 -6.01
C THR A 360 -0.77 -3.03 -4.62
N CYS A 361 -0.08 -3.69 -3.70
CA CYS A 361 0.12 -3.20 -2.34
C CYS A 361 1.60 -2.87 -2.10
N GLY A 362 1.88 -1.79 -1.37
CA GLY A 362 3.21 -1.41 -0.92
C GLY A 362 3.24 -1.23 0.60
N SER A 363 4.29 -1.70 1.27
CA SER A 363 4.43 -1.57 2.72
C SER A 363 5.88 -1.39 3.14
N VAL A 364 6.14 -0.45 4.03
CA VAL A 364 7.45 -0.26 4.68
C VAL A 364 7.25 0.20 6.13
N GLY A 365 8.11 -0.26 7.03
CA GLY A 365 8.02 0.05 8.46
C GLY A 365 6.97 -0.78 9.19
N LEU A 366 6.56 -0.29 10.37
CA LEU A 366 5.64 -0.94 11.29
C LEU A 366 4.19 -0.74 10.87
N THR A 367 3.37 -1.79 10.98
CA THR A 367 1.91 -1.68 10.91
C THR A 367 1.35 -0.92 12.12
N GLU A 368 0.10 -0.42 12.03
CA GLU A 368 -0.48 0.32 13.16
C GLU A 368 -0.56 -0.52 14.43
N PRO A 369 -1.02 -1.81 14.38
CA PRO A 369 -0.98 -2.67 15.57
C PRO A 369 0.42 -2.89 16.13
N GLU A 370 1.45 -3.01 15.29
CA GLU A 370 2.83 -3.16 15.74
C GLU A 370 3.38 -1.87 16.37
N ALA A 371 3.08 -0.72 15.77
CA ALA A 371 3.45 0.59 16.31
C ALA A 371 2.80 0.83 17.68
N ARG A 372 1.49 0.56 17.80
CA ARG A 372 0.74 0.67 19.07
C ARG A 372 1.31 -0.25 20.14
N LYS A 373 1.58 -1.52 19.79
CA LYS A 373 2.21 -2.47 20.70
C LYS A 373 3.60 -2.02 21.17
N LYS A 374 4.38 -1.38 20.29
CA LYS A 374 5.76 -0.98 20.59
C LYS A 374 5.87 0.35 21.34
N TYR A 375 5.00 1.31 21.03
CA TYR A 375 5.12 2.70 21.50
C TYR A 375 3.99 3.14 22.45
N GLY A 376 2.92 2.36 22.60
CA GLY A 376 1.73 2.76 23.36
C GLY A 376 0.71 3.51 22.48
N ASP A 377 -0.57 3.36 22.80
CA ASP A 377 -1.66 3.91 21.99
C ASP A 377 -1.68 5.44 21.95
N GLU A 378 -1.27 6.07 23.05
CA GLU A 378 -1.19 7.51 23.24
C GLU A 378 -0.07 8.17 22.41
N ASN A 379 0.95 7.38 22.03
CA ASN A 379 2.11 7.87 21.29
C ASN A 379 2.00 7.60 19.78
N VAL A 380 0.92 6.98 19.31
CA VAL A 380 0.75 6.61 17.90
C VAL A 380 -0.43 7.35 17.29
N LYS A 381 -0.17 8.03 16.16
CA LYS A 381 -1.23 8.58 15.29
C LYS A 381 -1.16 7.92 13.92
N ALA A 382 -2.31 7.75 13.28
CA ALA A 382 -2.40 7.22 11.93
C ALA A 382 -3.19 8.18 11.04
N TYR A 383 -2.61 8.57 9.92
CA TYR A 383 -3.27 9.34 8.87
C TYR A 383 -3.64 8.38 7.74
N SER A 384 -4.86 8.45 7.23
CA SER A 384 -5.27 7.62 6.10
C SER A 384 -6.15 8.36 5.11
N SER A 385 -6.06 7.96 3.85
CA SER A 385 -6.87 8.46 2.74
C SER A 385 -7.43 7.26 1.98
N LYS A 386 -8.68 7.35 1.55
CA LYS A 386 -9.34 6.36 0.68
C LYS A 386 -9.99 7.07 -0.48
N PHE A 387 -9.64 6.67 -1.69
CA PHE A 387 -10.09 7.32 -2.92
C PHE A 387 -10.17 6.30 -4.07
N VAL A 388 -10.70 6.73 -5.21
CA VAL A 388 -10.70 5.95 -6.45
C VAL A 388 -9.59 6.51 -7.33
N ASN A 389 -8.67 5.66 -7.78
CA ASN A 389 -7.62 6.08 -8.70
C ASN A 389 -8.24 6.67 -9.97
N MET A 390 -7.73 7.81 -10.46
CA MET A 390 -8.28 8.51 -11.62
C MET A 390 -8.36 7.64 -12.88
N TYR A 391 -7.45 6.68 -13.04
CA TYR A 391 -7.52 5.69 -14.12
C TYR A 391 -8.86 4.92 -14.11
N SER A 392 -9.36 4.58 -12.93
CA SER A 392 -10.64 3.88 -12.79
C SER A 392 -11.83 4.83 -12.81
N ALA A 393 -11.66 6.14 -13.03
CA ALA A 393 -12.79 7.08 -13.14
C ALA A 393 -13.67 6.81 -14.37
N MET A 394 -13.10 6.25 -15.44
CA MET A 394 -13.82 5.87 -16.67
C MET A 394 -14.32 4.42 -16.66
N THR A 395 -13.90 3.59 -15.69
CA THR A 395 -14.26 2.17 -15.62
C THR A 395 -15.51 1.92 -14.76
N GLU A 396 -16.31 0.89 -15.04
CA GLU A 396 -17.47 0.46 -14.24
C GLU A 396 -17.02 -0.01 -12.86
N GLN A 397 -15.96 -0.80 -12.83
CA GLN A 397 -15.32 -1.23 -11.58
C GLN A 397 -14.49 -0.08 -11.02
N LYS A 398 -14.72 0.23 -9.73
CA LYS A 398 -14.03 1.30 -8.99
C LYS A 398 -13.22 0.70 -7.83
N PRO A 399 -12.09 0.03 -8.11
CA PRO A 399 -11.25 -0.51 -7.04
C PRO A 399 -10.78 0.61 -6.12
N ALA A 400 -10.86 0.37 -4.82
CA ALA A 400 -10.46 1.35 -3.83
C ALA A 400 -8.92 1.47 -3.79
N THR A 401 -8.44 2.71 -3.71
CA THR A 401 -7.05 3.02 -3.33
C THR A 401 -7.07 3.52 -1.90
N ALA A 402 -6.16 3.02 -1.06
CA ALA A 402 -6.12 3.36 0.35
C ALA A 402 -4.68 3.48 0.85
N TYR A 403 -4.32 4.64 1.36
CA TYR A 403 -2.98 4.95 1.87
C TYR A 403 -3.03 5.26 3.36
N LYS A 404 -1.96 4.90 4.06
CA LYS A 404 -1.83 5.11 5.50
C LYS A 404 -0.39 5.45 5.88
N LEU A 405 -0.26 6.50 6.67
CA LEU A 405 0.97 6.88 7.38
C LEU A 405 0.78 6.64 8.87
N ILE A 406 1.76 6.03 9.51
CA ILE A 406 1.80 5.80 10.95
C ILE A 406 2.95 6.60 11.51
N VAL A 407 2.64 7.44 12.50
CA VAL A 407 3.60 8.35 13.12
C VAL A 407 3.66 8.14 14.63
N VAL A 408 4.82 8.43 15.22
CA VAL A 408 5.03 8.28 16.66
C VAL A 408 5.60 9.54 17.33
N GLY A 409 5.18 9.75 18.57
CA GLY A 409 5.64 10.86 19.42
C GLY A 409 5.10 12.23 19.00
N GLU A 410 5.50 13.26 19.77
CA GLU A 410 5.10 14.66 19.52
C GLU A 410 5.60 15.18 18.17
N ASP A 411 6.80 14.75 17.78
CA ASP A 411 7.47 15.09 16.52
C ASP A 411 6.87 14.37 15.29
N GLU A 412 5.90 13.48 15.48
CA GLU A 412 5.24 12.71 14.43
C GLU A 412 6.22 12.04 13.46
N LYS A 413 7.24 11.37 14.00
CA LYS A 413 8.19 10.59 13.19
C LYS A 413 7.45 9.48 12.46
N VAL A 414 7.61 9.40 11.14
CA VAL A 414 6.98 8.35 10.33
C VAL A 414 7.68 7.02 10.61
N VAL A 415 6.92 6.01 11.04
CA VAL A 415 7.41 4.65 11.34
C VAL A 415 6.74 3.58 10.48
N GLY A 416 5.71 3.93 9.72
CA GLY A 416 5.01 3.00 8.84
C GLY A 416 4.32 3.71 7.67
N ILE A 417 4.42 3.14 6.48
CA ILE A 417 3.76 3.61 5.26
C ILE A 417 3.16 2.40 4.55
N HIS A 418 1.84 2.40 4.38
CA HIS A 418 1.09 1.29 3.81
C HIS A 418 0.14 1.78 2.72
N LEU A 419 0.28 1.18 1.53
CA LEU A 419 -0.37 1.59 0.31
C LEU A 419 -1.07 0.38 -0.32
N ILE A 420 -2.28 0.59 -0.81
CA ILE A 420 -2.96 -0.35 -1.71
C ILE A 420 -3.68 0.44 -2.81
N GLY A 421 -3.65 -0.10 -4.02
CA GLY A 421 -4.24 0.47 -5.20
C GLY A 421 -3.20 0.66 -6.29
N ARG A 422 -3.66 1.02 -7.49
CA ARG A 422 -2.82 1.15 -8.69
C ARG A 422 -1.57 1.99 -8.42
N ASP A 423 -0.44 1.56 -8.98
CA ASP A 423 0.89 2.21 -8.91
C ASP A 423 1.58 2.22 -7.54
N SER A 424 0.95 1.70 -6.47
CA SER A 424 1.55 1.63 -5.12
C SER A 424 2.93 0.96 -5.08
N ALA A 425 3.17 0.00 -5.99
CA ALA A 425 4.45 -0.69 -6.13
C ALA A 425 5.62 0.25 -6.47
N GLU A 426 5.37 1.22 -7.36
CA GLU A 426 6.39 2.16 -7.83
C GLU A 426 6.50 3.37 -6.89
N ILE A 427 5.37 3.81 -6.33
CA ILE A 427 5.29 4.96 -5.42
C ILE A 427 6.13 4.74 -4.16
N LEU A 428 6.04 3.55 -3.55
CA LEU A 428 6.63 3.25 -2.24
C LEU A 428 8.15 3.49 -2.17
N GLN A 429 8.88 3.28 -3.28
CA GLN A 429 10.34 3.24 -3.26
C GLN A 429 10.97 4.56 -2.80
N GLY A 430 10.44 5.70 -3.25
CA GLY A 430 10.91 7.03 -2.83
C GLY A 430 10.61 7.33 -1.36
N PHE A 431 9.38 7.03 -0.93
CA PHE A 431 8.97 7.23 0.47
C PHE A 431 9.71 6.33 1.46
N SER A 432 10.17 5.15 1.00
CA SER A 432 11.02 4.27 1.80
C SER A 432 12.39 4.90 2.12
N VAL A 433 12.93 5.69 1.19
CA VAL A 433 14.15 6.48 1.45
C VAL A 433 13.88 7.54 2.51
N ALA A 434 12.77 8.26 2.40
CA ALA A 434 12.40 9.29 3.37
C ALA A 434 12.21 8.71 4.78
N LEU A 435 11.50 7.59 4.92
CA LEU A 435 11.36 6.88 6.20
C LEU A 435 12.73 6.46 6.75
N LYS A 436 13.61 5.92 5.91
CA LYS A 436 14.97 5.52 6.32
C LYS A 436 15.82 6.70 6.79
N MET A 437 15.61 7.89 6.24
CA MET A 437 16.21 9.15 6.71
C MET A 437 15.62 9.66 8.02
N GLY A 438 14.53 9.06 8.50
CA GLY A 438 13.85 9.45 9.73
C GLY A 438 12.83 10.56 9.53
N ALA A 439 12.24 10.67 8.33
CA ALA A 439 11.26 11.70 8.01
C ALA A 439 10.11 11.78 9.03
N LYS A 440 9.68 13.01 9.30
CA LYS A 440 8.52 13.37 10.12
C LYS A 440 7.32 13.66 9.22
N LYS A 441 6.12 13.71 9.80
CA LYS A 441 4.91 14.12 9.07
C LYS A 441 5.05 15.50 8.43
N GLU A 442 5.73 16.42 9.12
CA GLU A 442 6.04 17.75 8.61
C GLU A 442 6.86 17.72 7.31
N ASP A 443 7.82 16.79 7.16
CA ASP A 443 8.61 16.66 5.93
C ASP A 443 7.73 16.25 4.73
N PHE A 444 6.70 15.43 4.98
CA PHE A 444 5.72 15.06 3.97
C PHE A 444 4.87 16.28 3.60
N ASP A 445 4.37 17.03 4.58
CA ASP A 445 3.52 18.21 4.36
C ASP A 445 4.25 19.37 3.66
N ASN A 446 5.54 19.52 3.93
CA ASN A 446 6.40 20.51 3.26
C ASN A 446 6.76 20.11 1.82
N THR A 447 6.45 18.87 1.41
CA THR A 447 6.69 18.40 0.04
C THR A 447 5.52 18.78 -0.85
N VAL A 448 5.76 19.67 -1.83
CA VAL A 448 4.73 20.08 -2.80
C VAL A 448 4.23 18.87 -3.60
N ALA A 449 2.91 18.72 -3.67
CA ALA A 449 2.22 17.68 -4.41
C ALA A 449 2.49 17.73 -5.93
N ILE A 450 2.55 16.56 -6.56
CA ILE A 450 2.54 16.40 -8.03
C ILE A 450 1.11 16.05 -8.45
N HIS A 451 0.47 16.93 -9.22
CA HIS A 451 -0.94 16.77 -9.59
C HIS A 451 -1.15 16.63 -11.12
N PRO A 452 -2.01 15.70 -11.61
CA PRO A 452 -2.75 14.68 -10.86
C PRO A 452 -1.96 13.37 -10.70
N THR A 453 -1.77 12.88 -9.47
CA THR A 453 -1.15 11.56 -9.21
C THR A 453 -1.73 10.89 -7.97
N ALA A 454 -1.72 9.56 -7.90
CA ALA A 454 -2.10 8.88 -6.65
C ALA A 454 -1.12 9.22 -5.51
N ALA A 455 0.18 9.33 -5.83
CA ALA A 455 1.24 9.60 -4.86
C ALA A 455 1.06 10.91 -4.09
N GLU A 456 0.39 11.90 -4.68
CA GLU A 456 0.13 13.20 -4.06
C GLU A 456 -0.62 13.08 -2.73
N GLU A 457 -1.49 12.08 -2.62
CA GLU A 457 -2.27 11.82 -1.41
C GLU A 457 -1.37 11.61 -0.20
N LEU A 458 -0.17 11.03 -0.35
CA LEU A 458 0.75 10.81 0.78
C LEU A 458 1.28 12.11 1.40
N VAL A 459 1.43 13.17 0.60
CA VAL A 459 2.00 14.47 1.04
C VAL A 459 0.92 15.49 1.41
N VAL A 460 -0.37 15.15 1.22
CA VAL A 460 -1.51 15.97 1.67
C VAL A 460 -2.38 15.25 2.70
N LEU A 461 -1.96 14.08 3.19
CA LEU A 461 -2.64 13.30 4.21
C LEU A 461 -2.88 14.13 5.47
N GLY A 462 -4.14 14.24 5.90
CA GLY A 462 -4.51 15.08 7.04
C GLY A 462 -4.67 16.57 6.73
N VAL A 463 -4.14 17.07 5.60
CA VAL A 463 -4.33 18.46 5.14
C VAL A 463 -5.75 18.68 4.60
N ALA A 464 -6.45 17.61 4.20
CA ALA A 464 -7.87 17.66 3.87
C ALA A 464 -8.74 18.21 5.02
N PHE A 465 -8.26 18.16 6.27
CA PHE A 465 -8.94 18.81 7.40
C PHE A 465 -8.76 20.34 7.45
N ALA A 466 -7.84 20.94 6.68
CA ALA A 466 -7.65 22.38 6.62
C ALA A 466 -8.36 23.06 5.43
N THR A 467 -8.70 22.31 4.37
CA THR A 467 -9.35 22.87 3.16
C THR A 467 -10.67 22.21 2.77
N VAL A 468 -11.09 21.15 3.46
CA VAL A 468 -12.43 20.56 3.38
C VAL A 468 -13.09 20.40 4.78
N GLY A 469 -12.35 20.72 5.85
CA GLY A 469 -12.65 20.32 7.22
C GLY A 469 -13.29 21.34 8.16
N ASP A 470 -14.01 22.36 7.66
CA ASP A 470 -14.74 23.30 8.54
C ASP A 470 -16.25 23.07 8.60
N TYR A 471 -16.70 21.83 8.31
CA TYR A 471 -18.01 21.36 8.75
C TYR A 471 -17.93 19.90 9.16
N TYR A 472 -18.14 19.62 10.45
CA TYR A 472 -18.73 18.34 10.85
C TYR A 472 -20.09 18.24 10.16
N PHE A 473 -20.13 17.54 9.02
CA PHE A 473 -21.33 17.27 8.24
C PHE A 473 -22.22 16.28 9.03
N THR A 474 -22.82 16.75 10.11
CA THR A 474 -23.90 16.04 10.78
C THR A 474 -25.17 16.34 10.00
N LYS A 475 -25.86 15.29 9.52
CA LYS A 475 -27.20 15.41 8.94
C LYS A 475 -28.13 16.26 9.83
N MET A 476 -27.93 16.18 11.14
CA MET A 476 -28.59 17.03 12.15
C MET A 476 -28.29 18.53 11.98
N GLY A 477 -27.03 18.93 11.77
CA GLY A 477 -26.65 20.35 11.62
C GLY A 477 -27.27 21.01 10.38
N THR A 478 -27.35 20.27 9.27
CA THR A 478 -28.00 20.75 8.03
C THR A 478 -29.51 20.92 8.23
N VAL A 479 -30.15 19.93 8.87
CA VAL A 479 -31.58 19.99 9.22
C VAL A 479 -31.86 21.14 10.18
N LEU A 480 -31.04 21.32 11.23
CA LEU A 480 -31.21 22.40 12.20
C LEU A 480 -30.95 23.79 11.59
N ALA A 481 -29.99 23.93 10.68
CA ALA A 481 -29.74 25.18 9.96
C ALA A 481 -30.90 25.54 9.00
N ALA A 482 -31.43 24.54 8.27
CA ALA A 482 -32.62 24.72 7.44
C ALA A 482 -33.85 25.05 8.28
N LEU A 483 -34.06 24.35 9.39
CA LEU A 483 -35.17 24.59 10.33
C LEU A 483 -35.07 25.98 10.96
N LYS A 484 -33.87 26.38 11.40
CA LYS A 484 -33.58 27.74 11.90
C LYS A 484 -33.95 28.78 10.86
N THR A 485 -33.53 28.60 9.61
CA THR A 485 -33.82 29.56 8.52
C THR A 485 -35.33 29.68 8.28
N VAL A 486 -36.05 28.56 8.22
CA VAL A 486 -37.51 28.54 8.03
C VAL A 486 -38.25 29.16 9.22
N VAL A 487 -37.84 28.83 10.45
CA VAL A 487 -38.44 29.37 11.68
C VAL A 487 -38.15 30.87 11.80
N THR A 488 -36.92 31.31 11.60
CA THR A 488 -36.56 32.74 11.63
C THR A 488 -37.33 33.53 10.58
N ASN A 489 -37.49 33.01 9.37
CA ASN A 489 -38.26 33.67 8.31
C ASN A 489 -39.77 33.72 8.66
N ARG A 490 -40.36 32.63 9.18
CA ARG A 490 -41.75 32.64 9.67
C ARG A 490 -41.98 33.57 10.87
N VAL A 491 -41.00 33.73 11.75
CA VAL A 491 -41.11 34.60 12.93
C VAL A 491 -40.91 36.08 12.55
N GLN A 492 -40.00 36.38 11.62
CA GLN A 492 -39.70 37.75 11.17
C GLN A 492 -40.74 38.29 10.18
N VAL A 493 -41.27 37.46 9.29
CA VAL A 493 -42.13 37.87 8.17
C VAL A 493 -43.58 37.35 8.32
N GLY A 494 -43.82 36.41 9.22
CA GLY A 494 -45.16 35.87 9.53
C GLY A 494 -45.93 36.63 10.63
N ARG A 495 -46.95 36.00 11.22
CA ARG A 495 -47.95 36.63 12.11
C ARG A 495 -47.40 37.40 13.32
N LEU A 496 -46.18 37.09 13.78
CA LEU A 496 -45.63 37.67 15.01
C LEU A 496 -44.92 39.03 14.80
N LYS A 497 -44.50 39.37 13.57
CA LYS A 497 -43.83 40.65 13.19
C LYS A 497 -42.88 41.24 14.26
N LEU A 498 -42.09 40.40 14.93
CA LEU A 498 -41.25 40.86 16.04
C LEU A 498 -40.20 41.86 15.55
N HIS A 499 -39.88 42.86 16.38
CA HIS A 499 -38.76 43.75 16.09
C HIS A 499 -37.46 42.92 16.10
N PRO A 500 -36.47 43.18 15.20
CA PRO A 500 -35.19 42.46 15.18
C PRO A 500 -34.47 42.43 16.53
N LEU A 501 -34.60 43.52 17.28
CA LEU A 501 -34.07 43.64 18.64
C LEU A 501 -34.78 42.68 19.61
N ASP A 502 -36.11 42.55 19.53
CA ASP A 502 -36.89 41.62 20.36
C ASP A 502 -36.56 40.16 20.05
N LEU A 503 -36.31 39.86 18.78
CA LEU A 503 -35.89 38.52 18.35
C LEU A 503 -34.49 38.19 18.89
N LEU A 504 -33.54 39.12 18.76
CA LEU A 504 -32.20 38.98 19.33
C LEU A 504 -32.26 38.82 20.85
N LEU A 505 -33.06 39.61 21.55
CA LEU A 505 -33.22 39.53 23.01
C LEU A 505 -33.82 38.19 23.45
N ARG A 506 -34.69 37.56 22.66
CA ARG A 506 -35.29 36.26 22.99
C ARG A 506 -34.44 35.07 22.56
N MET A 507 -33.72 35.16 21.44
CA MET A 507 -32.91 34.06 20.92
C MET A 507 -31.49 34.01 21.48
N SER A 508 -30.90 35.15 21.85
CA SER A 508 -29.52 35.17 22.38
C SER A 508 -29.37 34.39 23.70
N PRO A 509 -30.30 34.47 24.67
CA PRO A 509 -30.23 33.64 25.88
C PRO A 509 -30.32 32.15 25.58
N LEU A 510 -31.19 31.74 24.65
CA LEU A 510 -31.33 30.35 24.23
C LEU A 510 -30.06 29.85 23.51
N ALA A 511 -29.49 30.66 22.63
CA ALA A 511 -28.25 30.33 21.92
C ALA A 511 -27.06 30.25 22.88
N PHE A 512 -27.00 31.13 23.89
CA PHE A 512 -25.99 31.08 24.94
C PHE A 512 -26.10 29.80 25.77
N VAL A 513 -27.31 29.47 26.25
CA VAL A 513 -27.57 28.22 26.98
C VAL A 513 -27.20 26.99 26.15
N GLN A 514 -27.59 26.97 24.87
CA GLN A 514 -27.22 25.89 23.95
C GLN A 514 -25.70 25.76 23.78
N THR A 515 -25.00 26.88 23.63
CA THR A 515 -23.54 26.91 23.46
C THR A 515 -22.84 26.41 24.72
N VAL A 516 -23.31 26.81 25.91
CA VAL A 516 -22.78 26.35 27.21
C VAL A 516 -23.02 24.85 27.41
N ILE A 517 -24.22 24.35 27.07
CA ILE A 517 -24.53 22.92 27.13
C ILE A 517 -23.61 22.15 26.17
N TYR A 518 -23.42 22.64 24.95
CA TYR A 518 -22.55 22.00 23.97
C TYR A 518 -21.09 22.00 24.41
N ALA A 519 -20.57 23.12 24.92
CA ALA A 519 -19.22 23.24 25.45
C ALA A 519 -19.00 22.35 26.69
N TYR A 520 -20.05 22.12 27.50
CA TYR A 520 -20.00 21.17 28.61
C TYR A 520 -19.95 19.72 28.12
N VAL A 521 -20.84 19.33 27.21
CA VAL A 521 -20.93 17.96 26.66
C VAL A 521 -19.66 17.57 25.88
N THR A 522 -19.06 18.51 25.16
CA THR A 522 -17.82 18.30 24.40
C THR A 522 -16.54 18.39 25.25
N GLY A 523 -16.66 18.71 26.54
CA GLY A 523 -15.52 18.86 27.45
C GLY A 523 -14.70 20.15 27.25
N GLU A 524 -15.07 21.01 26.31
CA GLU A 524 -14.39 22.28 26.05
C GLU A 524 -14.43 23.25 27.24
N LEU A 525 -15.48 23.17 28.08
CA LEU A 525 -15.61 24.02 29.27
C LEU A 525 -14.44 23.81 30.25
N HIS A 526 -13.86 22.61 30.29
CA HIS A 526 -12.68 22.32 31.10
C HIS A 526 -11.42 23.02 30.54
N ARG A 527 -11.26 23.04 29.21
CA ARG A 527 -10.14 23.72 28.54
C ARG A 527 -10.22 25.23 28.70
N VAL A 528 -11.41 25.82 28.52
CA VAL A 528 -11.63 27.26 28.74
C VAL A 528 -11.35 27.65 30.18
N ARG A 529 -11.72 26.81 31.17
CA ARG A 529 -11.42 27.05 32.59
C ARG A 529 -9.92 26.98 32.90
N ALA A 530 -9.19 26.05 32.27
CA ALA A 530 -7.73 25.96 32.40
C ALA A 530 -7.03 27.18 31.77
N PHE A 531 -7.43 27.55 30.56
CA PHE A 531 -6.93 28.74 29.85
C PHE A 531 -7.19 30.03 30.64
N SER A 532 -8.39 30.17 31.21
CA SER A 532 -8.78 31.33 32.01
C SER A 532 -7.91 31.53 33.26
N ARG A 533 -7.27 30.47 33.76
CA ARG A 533 -6.41 30.50 34.96
C ARG A 533 -4.93 30.71 34.65
N THR A 534 -4.51 30.46 33.42
CA THR A 534 -3.10 30.33 33.04
C THR A 534 -2.65 31.40 32.04
N GLU A 535 -3.51 31.79 31.10
CA GLU A 535 -3.12 32.63 29.95
C GLU A 535 -4.02 33.85 29.72
N MET A 536 -5.08 34.01 30.50
CA MET A 536 -6.05 35.09 30.31
C MET A 536 -5.55 36.43 30.84
N THR A 537 -4.97 37.22 29.95
CA THR A 537 -4.48 38.58 30.23
C THR A 537 -5.60 39.63 30.10
N THR A 538 -5.45 40.78 30.77
CA THR A 538 -6.44 41.87 30.72
C THR A 538 -6.66 42.42 29.30
N SER A 539 -5.61 42.45 28.48
CA SER A 539 -5.69 42.85 27.07
C SER A 539 -6.52 41.86 26.24
N LEU A 540 -6.38 40.56 26.49
CA LEU A 540 -7.15 39.53 25.82
C LEU A 540 -8.63 39.58 26.23
N VAL A 541 -8.91 39.79 27.52
CA VAL A 541 -10.28 40.00 28.01
C VAL A 541 -10.92 41.22 27.33
N PHE A 542 -10.19 42.33 27.24
CA PHE A 542 -10.67 43.54 26.56
C PHE A 542 -10.94 43.29 25.07
N ALA A 543 -10.05 42.57 24.38
CA ALA A 543 -10.22 42.20 22.98
C ALA A 543 -11.45 41.30 22.76
N LEU A 544 -11.66 40.30 23.63
CA LEU A 544 -12.82 39.40 23.55
C LEU A 544 -14.15 40.15 23.77
N VAL A 545 -14.20 41.05 24.76
CA VAL A 545 -15.39 41.89 25.02
C VAL A 545 -15.64 42.83 23.84
N THR A 546 -14.61 43.49 23.32
CA THR A 546 -14.72 44.41 22.19
C THR A 546 -15.21 43.67 20.94
N ASN A 547 -14.67 42.49 20.66
CA ASN A 547 -15.10 41.65 19.55
C ASN A 547 -16.56 41.21 19.71
N GLY A 548 -16.98 40.83 20.93
CA GLY A 548 -18.37 40.49 21.24
C GLY A 548 -19.34 41.65 20.99
N VAL A 549 -18.97 42.88 21.36
CA VAL A 549 -19.77 44.09 21.11
C VAL A 549 -19.89 44.37 19.61
N ILE A 550 -18.79 44.28 18.86
CA ILE A 550 -18.80 44.48 17.40
C ILE A 550 -19.69 43.43 16.72
N ALA A 551 -19.54 42.16 17.09
CA ALA A 551 -20.36 41.07 16.56
C ALA A 551 -21.86 41.27 16.85
N PHE A 552 -22.22 41.77 18.04
CA PHE A 552 -23.60 42.11 18.38
C PHE A 552 -24.17 43.18 17.44
N PHE A 553 -23.46 44.30 17.26
CA PHE A 553 -23.93 45.38 16.38
C PHE A 553 -24.00 44.95 14.91
N LEU A 554 -23.05 44.14 14.43
CA LEU A 554 -23.11 43.56 13.08
C LEU A 554 -24.34 42.68 12.88
N ASN A 555 -24.71 41.88 13.89
CA ASN A 555 -25.94 41.10 13.84
C ASN A 555 -27.20 41.98 13.88
N VAL A 556 -27.23 43.04 14.68
CA VAL A 556 -28.34 44.01 14.68
C VAL A 556 -28.50 44.67 13.30
N VAL A 557 -27.40 45.10 12.69
CA VAL A 557 -27.40 45.68 11.34
C VAL A 557 -27.89 44.65 10.31
N SER A 558 -27.37 43.42 10.37
CA SER A 558 -27.76 42.32 9.47
C SER A 558 -29.26 41.98 9.59
N PHE A 559 -29.81 41.86 10.79
CA PHE A 559 -31.23 41.60 10.98
C PHE A 559 -32.12 42.78 10.60
N THR A 560 -31.65 44.01 10.80
CA THR A 560 -32.37 45.22 10.39
C THR A 560 -32.38 45.37 8.87
N ALA A 561 -31.27 45.04 8.21
CA ALA A 561 -31.18 44.94 6.76
C ALA A 561 -32.11 43.85 6.22
N ASN A 562 -32.06 42.64 6.78
CA ASN A 562 -32.96 41.52 6.46
C ASN A 562 -34.46 41.86 6.59
N LYS A 563 -34.84 42.73 7.54
CA LYS A 563 -36.23 43.18 7.68
C LYS A 563 -36.66 44.16 6.58
N LYS A 564 -35.71 44.90 5.99
CA LYS A 564 -35.96 45.94 4.98
C LYS A 564 -35.71 45.49 3.54
N THR A 565 -35.04 44.35 3.34
CA THR A 565 -34.71 43.79 2.02
C THR A 565 -35.23 42.37 1.88
N SER A 566 -35.54 41.92 0.66
CA SER A 566 -35.98 40.54 0.46
C SER A 566 -34.86 39.55 0.84
N ALA A 567 -35.23 38.35 1.31
CA ALA A 567 -34.27 37.29 1.63
C ALA A 567 -33.34 36.95 0.45
N LEU A 568 -33.84 37.11 -0.78
CA LEU A 568 -33.11 36.85 -2.01
C LEU A 568 -32.08 37.97 -2.33
N THR A 569 -32.43 39.23 -2.05
CA THR A 569 -31.50 40.38 -2.17
C THR A 569 -30.30 40.23 -1.23
N MET A 570 -30.51 39.63 -0.05
CA MET A 570 -29.43 39.34 0.91
C MET A 570 -28.51 38.21 0.46
N THR A 571 -29.04 37.18 -0.21
CA THR A 571 -28.20 36.12 -0.82
C THR A 571 -27.30 36.69 -1.93
N VAL A 572 -27.84 37.59 -2.76
CA VAL A 572 -27.07 38.29 -3.80
C VAL A 572 -25.99 39.18 -3.16
N ALA A 573 -26.34 39.97 -2.13
CA ALA A 573 -25.37 40.79 -1.40
C ALA A 573 -24.29 39.95 -0.69
N GLY A 574 -24.63 38.77 -0.19
CA GLY A 574 -23.69 37.80 0.38
C GLY A 574 -22.67 37.27 -0.64
N ASN A 575 -23.13 36.93 -1.84
CA ASN A 575 -22.24 36.50 -2.92
C ASN A 575 -21.34 37.64 -3.43
N VAL A 576 -21.88 38.87 -3.52
CA VAL A 576 -21.09 40.07 -3.85
C VAL A 576 -20.04 40.36 -2.78
N LYS A 577 -20.38 40.20 -1.49
CA LYS A 577 -19.42 40.32 -0.38
C LYS A 577 -18.28 39.30 -0.51
N GLN A 578 -18.59 38.04 -0.84
CA GLN A 578 -17.57 37.00 -1.03
C GLN A 578 -16.61 37.35 -2.17
N VAL A 579 -17.13 37.83 -3.31
CA VAL A 579 -16.30 38.28 -4.44
C VAL A 579 -15.43 39.48 -4.04
N LEU A 580 -15.99 40.47 -3.35
CA LEU A 580 -15.23 41.62 -2.86
C LEU A 580 -14.14 41.23 -1.87
N SER A 581 -14.40 40.28 -0.97
CA SER A 581 -13.39 39.76 -0.04
C SER A 581 -12.25 39.05 -0.77
N ILE A 582 -12.53 38.31 -1.85
CA ILE A 582 -11.49 37.69 -2.69
C ILE A 582 -10.64 38.76 -3.37
N ILE A 583 -11.27 39.77 -3.98
CA ILE A 583 -10.56 40.88 -4.63
C ILE A 583 -9.71 41.65 -3.61
N LEU A 584 -10.26 41.95 -2.43
CA LEU A 584 -9.53 42.67 -1.38
C LEU A 584 -8.36 41.86 -0.86
N ALA A 585 -8.51 40.54 -0.70
CA ALA A 585 -7.41 39.64 -0.32
C ALA A 585 -6.31 39.60 -1.40
N VAL A 586 -6.70 39.56 -2.67
CA VAL A 586 -5.74 39.65 -3.80
C VAL A 586 -4.95 40.95 -3.76
N VAL A 587 -5.62 42.08 -3.50
CA VAL A 587 -4.98 43.40 -3.44
C VAL A 587 -4.11 43.56 -2.18
N ILE A 588 -4.59 43.15 -1.01
CA ILE A 588 -3.88 43.31 0.28
C ILE A 588 -2.68 42.37 0.37
N PHE A 589 -2.83 41.12 -0.09
CA PHE A 589 -1.80 40.09 0.03
C PHE A 589 -1.01 39.87 -1.28
N ASN A 590 -1.22 40.74 -2.28
CA ASN A 590 -0.57 40.70 -3.59
C ASN A 590 -0.61 39.32 -4.28
N LEU A 591 -1.77 38.65 -4.18
CA LEU A 591 -1.98 37.32 -4.74
C LEU A 591 -2.23 37.43 -6.25
N THR A 592 -1.80 36.44 -7.03
CA THR A 592 -2.09 36.38 -8.47
C THR A 592 -3.44 35.71 -8.72
N ILE A 593 -4.34 36.39 -9.46
CA ILE A 593 -5.64 35.81 -9.85
C ILE A 593 -5.38 34.77 -10.95
N THR A 594 -5.64 33.50 -10.65
CA THR A 594 -5.60 32.42 -11.65
C THR A 594 -6.76 32.57 -12.64
N PRO A 595 -6.63 32.08 -13.89
CA PRO A 595 -7.70 32.15 -14.89
C PRO A 595 -9.03 31.55 -14.42
N THR A 596 -8.97 30.49 -13.60
CA THR A 596 -10.11 29.82 -12.98
C THR A 596 -10.80 30.69 -11.93
N ASN A 597 -10.03 31.33 -11.03
CA ASN A 597 -10.58 32.26 -10.05
C ASN A 597 -11.16 33.50 -10.74
N GLY A 598 -10.49 33.98 -11.81
CA GLY A 598 -10.99 35.04 -12.67
C GLY A 598 -12.34 34.70 -13.32
N LEU A 599 -12.47 33.48 -13.85
CA LEU A 599 -13.73 32.99 -14.42
C LEU A 599 -14.85 32.89 -13.37
N GLY A 600 -14.55 32.40 -12.16
CA GLY A 600 -15.51 32.33 -11.05
C GLY A 600 -16.00 33.70 -10.59
N ILE A 601 -15.08 34.67 -10.45
CA ILE A 601 -15.41 36.07 -10.17
C ILE A 601 -16.30 36.65 -11.28
N PHE A 602 -15.91 36.44 -12.54
CA PHE A 602 -16.66 36.93 -13.70
C PHE A 602 -18.09 36.38 -13.73
N LEU A 603 -18.28 35.07 -13.63
CA LEU A 603 -19.60 34.43 -13.63
C LEU A 603 -20.49 34.92 -12.47
N THR A 604 -19.91 35.12 -11.29
CA THR A 604 -20.64 35.58 -10.11
C THR A 604 -21.11 37.04 -10.27
N LEU A 605 -20.26 37.91 -10.82
CA LEU A 605 -20.63 39.30 -11.13
C LEU A 605 -21.66 39.38 -12.26
N LEU A 606 -21.53 38.56 -13.30
CA LEU A 606 -22.47 38.51 -14.42
C LEU A 606 -23.85 38.03 -13.99
N GLY A 607 -23.92 36.99 -13.16
CA GLY A 607 -25.16 36.51 -12.54
C GLY A 607 -25.81 37.57 -11.65
N GLY A 608 -25.01 38.28 -10.84
CA GLY A 608 -25.49 39.39 -10.01
C GLY A 608 -26.06 40.55 -10.82
N ALA A 609 -25.37 40.97 -11.89
CA ALA A 609 -25.80 42.04 -12.77
C ALA A 609 -27.05 41.68 -13.59
N TRP A 610 -27.10 40.46 -14.13
CA TRP A 610 -28.27 39.94 -14.84
C TRP A 610 -29.50 39.94 -13.93
N TYR A 611 -29.33 39.50 -12.69
CA TYR A 611 -30.42 39.44 -11.72
C TYR A 611 -30.91 40.84 -11.30
N ALA A 612 -29.98 41.76 -11.01
CA ALA A 612 -30.33 43.15 -10.71
C ALA A 612 -31.13 43.80 -11.86
N ARG A 613 -30.80 43.45 -13.10
CA ARG A 613 -31.55 43.90 -14.28
C ARG A 613 -32.97 43.32 -14.34
N ILE A 614 -33.15 42.04 -14.00
CA ILE A 614 -34.49 41.43 -13.92
C ILE A 614 -35.31 42.09 -12.81
N GLU A 615 -34.75 42.25 -11.62
CA GLU A 615 -35.46 42.89 -10.50
C GLU A 615 -35.85 44.33 -10.82
N PHE A 616 -34.97 45.08 -11.49
CA PHE A 616 -35.28 46.43 -11.98
C PHE A 616 -36.40 46.40 -13.02
N ALA A 617 -36.36 45.48 -13.99
CA ALA A 617 -37.39 45.34 -15.00
C ALA A 617 -38.76 44.96 -14.41
N GLU A 618 -38.80 44.12 -13.38
CA GLU A 618 -40.03 43.74 -12.68
C GLU A 618 -40.63 44.88 -11.84
N ARG A 619 -39.80 45.69 -11.18
CA ARG A 619 -40.26 46.86 -10.41
C ARG A 619 -40.83 47.98 -11.28
N TYR A 620 -40.49 48.03 -12.57
CA TYR A 620 -40.89 49.11 -13.48
C TYR A 620 -41.73 48.63 -14.67
N LYS A 621 -42.36 47.44 -14.60
CA LYS A 621 -43.37 47.04 -15.59
C LYS A 621 -44.54 48.05 -15.59
N PRO A 622 -44.89 48.65 -16.74
CA PRO A 622 -46.04 49.55 -16.80
C PRO A 622 -47.33 48.78 -16.53
N VAL A 623 -48.15 49.31 -15.61
CA VAL A 623 -49.47 48.78 -15.28
C VAL A 623 -50.38 48.94 -16.51
N PRO A 624 -51.14 47.91 -16.93
CA PRO A 624 -52.09 48.05 -18.03
C PRO A 624 -53.15 49.08 -17.67
N ILE A 625 -53.37 50.06 -18.54
CA ILE A 625 -54.46 51.04 -18.40
C ILE A 625 -55.78 50.30 -18.60
N VAL A 626 -56.53 50.10 -17.52
CA VAL A 626 -57.89 49.56 -17.56
C VAL A 626 -58.83 50.66 -18.07
N SER A 627 -59.49 50.42 -19.21
CA SER A 627 -60.55 51.29 -19.71
C SER A 627 -61.79 51.18 -18.82
N PRO A 628 -62.47 52.28 -18.47
CA PRO A 628 -63.62 52.24 -17.57
C PRO A 628 -64.83 51.57 -18.25
N PRO A 629 -65.69 50.88 -17.50
CA PRO A 629 -66.86 50.23 -18.06
C PRO A 629 -67.90 51.27 -18.47
N LEU A 630 -68.41 51.17 -19.70
CA LEU A 630 -69.59 51.88 -20.16
C LEU A 630 -70.80 51.43 -19.32
N GLY A 631 -71.36 52.38 -18.56
CA GLY A 631 -72.53 52.18 -17.72
C GLY A 631 -73.82 52.00 -18.52
N ARG A 632 -74.79 51.37 -17.85
CA ARG A 632 -76.21 51.74 -17.94
C ARG A 632 -76.55 52.68 -16.81
#